data_AF-A0A8X7WBS7-F1
#
_entry.id   AF-A0A8X7WBS7-F1
#
_cell.length_a   1.000
_cell.length_b   1.000
_cell.length_c   1.000
_cell.angle_alpha   90.00
_cell.angle_beta   90.00
_cell.angle_gamma   90.00
#
_symmetry.space_group_name_H-M   'P 1'
#
loop_
_entity.id
_entity.type
_entity.pdbx_description
1 polymer ?
#
loop_
_entity_poly.entity_id
_entity_poly.type
_entity_poly.pdbx_seq_one_letter_code
_entity_poly.pdbx_strand_id
1 'polypeptide(L)'
;MANTILLVTLFFFSMTLSSSTNPKHFTLELIHRDSPQSPLYNPQTTLTDRLNAAFLRSISRSRRFNHQPQTDLQSGLIGAGGEFFMSITIGTPPVNVLAIADTGSDLTWVQCKPCQQWYKD
;
A
#
# COMPACT_ATOMS: atom_id res chain seq x y z
N MET A 1 33.75 23.56 43.51
CA MET A 1 34.28 23.14 42.19
C MET A 1 33.75 21.76 41.76
N ALA A 2 33.77 20.73 42.62
CA ALA A 2 33.24 19.41 42.27
C ALA A 2 31.72 19.41 41.97
N ASN A 3 30.90 20.08 42.80
CA ASN A 3 29.45 20.13 42.59
C ASN A 3 29.04 20.90 41.32
N THR A 4 29.80 21.93 40.94
CA THR A 4 29.57 22.67 39.69
C THR A 4 29.90 21.81 38.46
N ILE A 5 30.97 21.01 38.51
CA ILE A 5 31.30 20.06 37.43
C ILE A 5 30.24 18.95 37.32
N LEU A 6 29.72 18.45 38.44
CA LEU A 6 28.66 17.44 38.46
C LEU A 6 27.34 17.97 37.86
N LEU A 7 26.96 19.21 38.18
CA LEU A 7 25.76 19.85 37.62
C LEU A 7 25.90 20.09 36.11
N VAL A 8 27.07 20.54 35.66
CA VAL A 8 27.35 20.76 34.24
C VAL A 8 27.32 19.45 33.45
N THR A 9 27.92 18.37 33.99
CA THR A 9 27.91 17.05 33.35
C THR A 9 26.51 16.43 33.30
N LEU A 10 25.70 16.57 34.36
CA LEU A 10 24.29 16.15 34.36
C LEU A 10 23.44 16.92 33.35
N PHE A 11 23.69 18.23 33.20
CA PHE A 11 23.00 19.07 32.22
C PHE A 11 23.30 18.65 30.77
N PHE A 12 24.57 18.38 30.45
CA PHE A 12 24.95 17.89 29.12
C PHE A 12 24.40 16.47 28.84
N PHE A 13 24.34 15.60 29.85
CA PHE A 13 23.75 14.26 29.72
C PHE A 13 22.22 14.30 29.48
N SER A 14 21.51 15.25 30.10
CA SER A 14 20.07 15.46 29.86
C SER A 14 19.80 15.95 28.42
N MET A 15 20.68 16.79 27.87
CA MET A 15 20.55 17.28 26.50
C MET A 15 20.80 16.21 25.43
N THR A 16 21.69 15.23 25.64
CA THR A 16 21.89 14.12 24.70
C THR A 16 20.72 13.13 24.68
N LEU A 17 20.08 12.91 25.84
CA LEU A 17 18.92 12.02 25.97
C LEU A 17 17.64 12.60 25.34
N SER A 18 17.59 13.90 25.08
CA SER A 18 16.42 14.61 24.53
C SER A 18 16.30 14.55 23.00
N SER A 19 17.16 13.79 22.31
CA SER A 19 17.03 13.57 20.86
C SER A 19 15.95 12.51 20.56
N SER A 20 14.69 12.88 20.75
CA SER A 20 13.56 12.13 20.21
C SER A 20 13.56 12.26 18.69
N THR A 21 14.31 11.37 18.04
CA THR A 21 14.04 11.04 16.64
C THR A 21 12.74 10.26 16.64
N ASN A 22 11.60 10.94 16.58
CA ASN A 22 10.37 10.26 16.20
C ASN A 22 10.67 9.63 14.84
N PRO A 23 10.71 8.29 14.73
CA PRO A 23 10.90 7.67 13.43
C PRO A 23 9.76 8.22 12.56
N LYS A 24 10.11 8.74 11.38
CA LYS A 24 9.09 9.09 10.39
C LYS A 24 8.53 7.76 9.88
N HIS A 25 7.53 7.24 10.59
CA HIS A 25 6.82 6.05 10.18
C HIS A 25 6.02 6.39 8.92
N PHE A 26 6.14 5.53 7.91
CA PHE A 26 5.32 5.62 6.73
C PHE A 26 3.98 4.94 7.01
N THR A 27 2.90 5.72 6.98
CA THR A 27 1.54 5.23 7.17
C THR A 27 0.73 5.59 5.94
N LEU A 28 0.02 4.61 5.39
CA LEU A 28 -0.91 4.79 4.28
C LEU A 28 -2.29 4.28 4.67
N GLU A 29 -3.31 4.97 4.19
CA GLU A 29 -4.68 4.48 4.24
C GLU A 29 -4.92 3.49 3.07
N LEU A 30 -5.51 2.34 3.40
CA LEU A 30 -5.96 1.38 2.40
C LEU A 30 -7.45 1.63 2.10
N ILE A 31 -7.74 1.94 0.84
CA ILE A 31 -9.09 2.15 0.32
C ILE A 31 -9.61 0.81 -0.19
N HIS A 32 -10.58 0.24 0.53
CA HIS A 32 -11.22 -1.01 0.10
C HIS A 32 -11.99 -0.81 -1.21
N ARG A 33 -11.89 -1.76 -2.16
CA ARG A 33 -12.54 -1.71 -3.48
C ARG A 33 -14.03 -1.34 -3.45
N ASP A 34 -14.78 -1.82 -2.47
CA ASP A 34 -16.22 -1.59 -2.34
C ASP A 34 -16.57 -0.33 -1.52
N SER A 35 -15.59 0.47 -1.09
CA SER A 35 -15.81 1.72 -0.34
C SER A 35 -16.17 2.89 -1.27
N PRO A 36 -16.91 3.91 -0.79
CA PRO A 36 -17.25 5.10 -1.59
C PRO A 36 -16.06 5.86 -2.20
N GLN A 37 -14.87 5.72 -1.61
CA GLN A 37 -13.63 6.37 -2.05
C GLN A 37 -12.91 5.60 -3.16
N SER A 38 -13.32 4.36 -3.43
CA SER A 38 -12.74 3.53 -4.48
C SER A 38 -13.20 4.00 -5.86
N PRO A 39 -12.33 3.98 -6.90
CA PRO A 39 -12.74 4.24 -8.27
C PRO A 39 -13.70 3.18 -8.83
N LEU A 40 -13.81 2.02 -8.15
CA LEU A 40 -14.69 0.92 -8.52
C LEU A 40 -16.03 0.96 -7.79
N TYR A 41 -16.27 1.96 -6.95
CA TYR A 41 -17.50 2.08 -6.18
C TYR A 41 -18.71 2.24 -7.08
N ASN A 42 -19.70 1.38 -6.92
CA ASN A 42 -21.01 1.54 -7.53
C ASN A 42 -22.07 1.84 -6.46
N PRO A 43 -22.70 3.03 -6.46
CA PRO A 43 -23.74 3.35 -5.49
C PRO A 43 -25.04 2.55 -5.69
N GLN A 44 -25.23 1.94 -6.88
CA GLN A 44 -26.44 1.17 -7.21
C GLN A 44 -26.39 -0.28 -6.74
N THR A 45 -25.22 -0.80 -6.34
CA THR A 45 -25.10 -2.17 -5.82
C THR A 45 -25.62 -2.26 -4.39
N THR A 46 -26.39 -3.29 -4.09
CA THR A 46 -26.81 -3.57 -2.72
C THR A 46 -25.66 -4.14 -1.88
N LEU A 47 -25.83 -4.14 -0.55
CA LEU A 47 -24.89 -4.82 0.36
C LEU A 47 -24.75 -6.31 0.01
N THR A 48 -25.86 -6.97 -0.31
CA THR A 48 -25.87 -8.40 -0.67
C THR A 48 -25.07 -8.64 -1.95
N ASP A 49 -25.20 -7.77 -2.96
CA ASP A 49 -24.41 -7.88 -4.20
C ASP A 49 -22.92 -7.77 -3.92
N ARG A 50 -22.52 -6.83 -3.06
CA ARG A 50 -21.11 -6.64 -2.64
C ARG A 50 -20.58 -7.86 -1.91
N LEU A 51 -21.36 -8.43 -0.99
CA LEU A 51 -20.99 -9.65 -0.26
C LEU A 51 -20.88 -10.86 -1.19
N ASN A 52 -21.84 -11.03 -2.12
CA ASN A 52 -21.80 -12.08 -3.13
C ASN A 52 -20.56 -11.94 -4.02
N ALA A 53 -20.27 -10.73 -4.50
CA ALA A 53 -19.09 -10.46 -5.30
C ALA A 53 -17.80 -10.76 -4.52
N ALA A 54 -17.70 -10.36 -3.25
CA ALA A 54 -16.55 -10.66 -2.39
C ALA A 54 -16.35 -12.17 -2.19
N PHE A 55 -17.44 -12.92 -1.97
CA PHE A 55 -17.39 -14.38 -1.86
C PHE A 55 -16.91 -15.04 -3.16
N LEU A 56 -17.44 -14.62 -4.31
CA LEU A 56 -17.02 -15.13 -5.62
C LEU A 56 -15.55 -14.82 -5.91
N ARG A 57 -15.05 -13.62 -5.55
CA ARG A 57 -13.63 -13.26 -5.65
C ARG A 57 -12.77 -14.15 -4.77
N SER A 58 -13.21 -14.45 -3.54
CA SER A 58 -12.51 -15.36 -2.62
C SER A 58 -12.40 -16.78 -3.18
N ILE A 59 -13.49 -17.33 -3.72
CA ILE A 59 -13.48 -18.63 -4.39
C ILE A 59 -12.54 -18.62 -5.59
N SER A 60 -12.62 -17.59 -6.45
CA SER A 60 -11.77 -17.46 -7.63
C SER A 60 -10.28 -17.46 -7.24
N ARG A 61 -9.90 -16.69 -6.20
CA ARG A 61 -8.54 -16.68 -5.65
C ARG A 61 -8.11 -18.06 -5.15
N SER A 62 -8.94 -18.73 -4.35
CA SER A 62 -8.63 -20.08 -3.85
C SER A 62 -8.37 -21.07 -4.98
N ARG A 63 -9.18 -21.02 -6.06
CA ARG A 63 -8.98 -21.88 -7.24
C ARG A 63 -7.66 -21.63 -7.96
N ARG A 64 -7.17 -20.39 -8.01
CA ARG A 64 -5.86 -20.07 -8.63
C ARG A 64 -4.70 -20.73 -7.89
N PHE A 65 -4.77 -20.86 -6.57
CA PHE A 65 -3.76 -21.56 -5.79
C PHE A 65 -3.77 -23.09 -6.00
N ASN A 66 -4.90 -23.65 -6.44
CA ASN A 66 -5.03 -25.08 -6.74
C ASN A 66 -4.66 -25.42 -8.20
N HIS A 67 -4.33 -24.44 -9.03
CA HIS A 67 -3.89 -24.69 -10.40
C HIS A 67 -2.43 -25.17 -10.40
N GLN A 68 -2.16 -26.32 -11.04
CA GLN A 68 -0.79 -26.79 -11.25
C GLN A 68 -0.02 -25.76 -12.11
N PRO A 69 1.26 -25.49 -11.78
CA PRO A 69 2.07 -24.55 -12.55
C PRO A 69 2.24 -25.10 -13.98
N GLN A 70 1.72 -24.38 -14.97
CA GLN A 70 2.23 -24.53 -16.34
C GLN A 70 3.72 -24.16 -16.33
N THR A 71 4.49 -24.84 -17.17
CA THR A 71 5.96 -24.75 -17.27
C THR A 71 6.52 -23.38 -17.65
N ASP A 72 5.69 -22.36 -17.79
CA ASP A 72 6.10 -20.98 -17.98
C ASP A 72 6.32 -20.31 -16.62
N LEU A 73 7.47 -19.64 -16.48
CA LEU A 73 7.79 -18.74 -15.37
C LEU A 73 6.96 -17.45 -15.49
N GLN A 74 5.65 -17.58 -15.41
CA GLN A 74 4.72 -16.47 -15.31
C GLN A 74 4.03 -16.55 -13.96
N SER A 75 3.92 -15.43 -13.25
CA SER A 75 3.08 -15.40 -12.08
C SER A 75 1.65 -15.73 -12.53
N GLY A 76 1.05 -16.80 -12.00
CA GLY A 76 -0.35 -17.18 -12.28
C GLY A 76 -1.39 -16.19 -11.74
N LEU A 77 -0.97 -14.94 -11.50
CA LEU A 77 -1.77 -13.86 -10.96
C LEU A 77 -2.50 -13.18 -12.12
N ILE A 78 -3.73 -13.63 -12.37
CA ILE A 78 -4.67 -12.87 -13.20
C ILE A 78 -5.06 -11.61 -12.42
N GLY A 79 -4.65 -10.44 -12.93
CA GLY A 79 -5.06 -9.14 -12.42
C GLY A 79 -6.57 -9.08 -12.33
N ALA A 80 -7.08 -8.78 -11.14
CA ALA A 80 -8.51 -8.61 -10.91
C ALA A 80 -8.81 -7.19 -10.44
N GLY A 81 -8.00 -6.19 -10.83
CA GLY A 81 -8.15 -4.78 -10.48
C GLY A 81 -7.91 -4.42 -9.00
N GLY A 82 -7.27 -5.30 -8.23
CA GLY A 82 -6.92 -5.06 -6.81
C GLY A 82 -8.09 -5.14 -5.81
N GLU A 83 -7.80 -5.49 -4.55
CA GLU A 83 -8.80 -5.41 -3.46
C GLU A 83 -8.66 -4.13 -2.62
N PHE A 84 -7.44 -3.60 -2.52
CA PHE A 84 -7.13 -2.37 -1.81
C PHE A 84 -6.36 -1.42 -2.71
N PHE A 85 -6.83 -0.18 -2.78
CA PHE A 85 -6.14 0.93 -3.39
C PHE A 85 -5.42 1.76 -2.31
N MET A 86 -4.40 2.49 -2.72
CA MET A 86 -3.70 3.46 -1.88
C MET A 86 -3.43 4.73 -2.68
N SER A 87 -3.55 5.88 -2.04
CA SER A 87 -3.20 7.17 -2.64
C SER A 87 -1.83 7.59 -2.14
N ILE A 88 -0.88 7.78 -3.06
CA ILE A 88 0.50 8.19 -2.76
C ILE A 88 0.89 9.40 -3.60
N THR A 89 1.92 10.12 -3.16
CA THR A 89 2.53 11.20 -3.94
C THR A 89 3.93 10.80 -4.38
N ILE A 90 4.27 11.09 -5.64
CA ILE A 90 5.58 10.78 -6.22
C ILE A 90 6.20 12.04 -6.81
N GLY A 91 7.50 12.22 -6.57
CA GLY A 91 8.32 13.26 -7.21
C GLY A 91 8.35 14.61 -6.48
N THR A 92 9.04 15.56 -7.10
CA THR A 92 9.10 16.96 -6.67
C THR A 92 9.06 17.83 -7.94
N PRO A 93 7.99 18.61 -8.19
CA PRO A 93 6.80 18.76 -7.34
C PRO A 93 5.99 17.44 -7.22
N PRO A 94 5.23 17.27 -6.13
CA PRO A 94 4.51 16.02 -5.86
C PRO A 94 3.36 15.79 -6.85
N VAL A 95 3.25 14.56 -7.36
CA VAL A 95 2.16 14.11 -8.22
C VAL A 95 1.39 13.00 -7.52
N ASN A 96 0.06 13.14 -7.42
CA ASN A 96 -0.80 12.11 -6.83
C ASN A 96 -0.93 10.91 -7.78
N VAL A 97 -0.78 9.71 -7.22
CA VAL A 97 -0.96 8.44 -7.91
C VAL A 97 -1.85 7.54 -7.07
N LEU A 98 -2.89 6.99 -7.70
CA LEU A 98 -3.68 5.90 -7.13
C LEU A 98 -3.03 4.58 -7.54
N ALA A 99 -2.61 3.79 -6.57
CA ALA A 99 -1.94 2.51 -6.78
C ALA A 99 -2.72 1.37 -6.13
N ILE A 100 -2.44 0.14 -6.57
CA ILE A 100 -2.94 -1.08 -5.93
C ILE A 100 -1.90 -1.53 -4.90
N ALA A 101 -2.34 -1.90 -3.71
CA ALA A 101 -1.47 -2.51 -2.71
C ALA A 101 -1.25 -4.00 -3.06
N ASP A 102 -0.08 -4.32 -3.62
CA ASP A 102 0.33 -5.68 -3.98
C ASP A 102 1.47 -6.15 -3.06
N THR A 103 1.19 -7.15 -2.22
CA THR A 103 2.19 -7.79 -1.35
C THR A 103 2.74 -9.09 -1.95
N GLY A 104 2.23 -9.49 -3.12
CA GLY A 104 2.58 -10.73 -3.80
C GLY A 104 3.72 -10.59 -4.81
N SER A 105 4.30 -9.40 -4.96
CA SER A 105 5.41 -9.11 -5.87
C SER A 105 6.49 -8.23 -5.22
N ASP A 106 7.67 -8.23 -5.81
CA ASP A 106 8.82 -7.38 -5.43
C ASP A 106 8.90 -6.08 -6.27
N LEU A 107 8.08 -5.97 -7.32
CA LEU A 107 8.10 -4.86 -8.27
C LEU A 107 7.07 -3.78 -7.90
N THR A 108 7.55 -2.59 -7.53
CA THR A 108 6.73 -1.38 -7.44
C THR A 108 6.83 -0.58 -8.72
N TRP A 109 5.71 -0.33 -9.40
CA TRP A 109 5.68 0.39 -10.66
C TRP A 109 4.45 1.29 -10.78
N VAL A 110 4.56 2.33 -11.60
CA VAL A 110 3.45 3.22 -11.99
C VAL A 110 3.52 3.45 -13.50
N GLN A 111 2.37 3.68 -14.13
CA GLN A 111 2.33 3.94 -15.57
C GLN A 111 2.61 5.42 -15.86
N CYS A 112 3.69 5.70 -16.61
CA CYS A 112 4.10 7.05 -16.97
C CYS A 112 3.63 7.46 -18.37
N LYS A 113 3.48 8.78 -18.61
CA LYS A 113 3.20 9.34 -19.93
C LYS A 113 4.51 9.68 -20.68
N PRO A 114 4.54 9.57 -22.03
CA PRO A 114 3.51 8.97 -22.88
C PRO A 114 3.52 7.44 -22.74
N CYS A 115 2.34 6.84 -22.65
CA CYS A 115 2.21 5.39 -22.57
C CYS A 115 2.47 4.78 -23.95
N GLN A 116 3.57 4.05 -24.14
CA GLN A 116 3.81 3.31 -25.39
C GLN A 116 2.80 2.18 -25.58
N GLN A 117 2.44 1.49 -24.49
CA GLN A 117 1.38 0.50 -24.45
C GLN A 117 0.62 0.66 -23.13
N TRP A 118 -0.71 0.60 -23.20
CA TRP A 118 -1.54 0.64 -22.00
C TRP A 118 -1.58 -0.75 -21.37
N TYR A 119 -1.26 -0.81 -20.08
CA TYR A 119 -1.67 -1.97 -19.30
C TYR A 119 -3.20 -1.95 -19.20
N LYS A 120 -3.83 -3.06 -19.57
CA LYS A 120 -5.26 -3.28 -19.43
C LYS A 120 -5.42 -4.44 -18.47
N ASP A 121 -6.09 -4.19 -17.35
CA ASP A 121 -6.58 -5.24 -16.47
C ASP A 121 -7.60 -6.14 -17.18
#